data_AF-A0A1I1Z9B5-F1
#
_entry.id   AF-A0A1I1Z9B5-F1
#
_cell.length_a   1.000
_cell.length_b   1.000
_cell.length_c   1.000
_cell.angle_alpha   90.00
_cell.angle_beta   90.00
_cell.angle_gamma   90.00
#
_symmetry.space_group_name_H-M   'P 1'
#
loop_
_entity.id
_entity.type
_entity.pdbx_description
1 polymer ?
#
loop_
_entity_poly.entity_id
_entity_poly.type
_entity_poly.pdbx_seq_one_letter_code
_entity_poly.pdbx_strand_id
1 'polypeptide(L)'
;MKSLRLAIRHFRHVTKRAKAKLALKRLRTITGILIRELRRELPQYCLFERYQKDFLLYERVLKQQPKDTNKIYSLHEPQVYCVAKGKNHKQYKYGSKTSIASTAQGNLIVGVISHEQNQHNSHTLPEILRHVEASHGSAAKLWLFFRRRKIAIISTC
;
A
#
# COMPACT_ATOMS: atom_id res chain seq x y z
N MET A 1 -11.66 -21.80 10.71
CA MET A 1 -10.77 -20.70 10.23
C MET A 1 -9.70 -20.24 11.21
N LYS A 2 -10.03 -20.02 12.50
CA LYS A 2 -9.08 -19.53 13.52
C LYS A 2 -7.82 -20.39 13.66
N SER A 3 -7.98 -21.72 13.68
CA SER A 3 -6.87 -22.69 13.75
C SER A 3 -5.86 -22.56 12.61
N LEU A 4 -6.35 -22.39 11.37
CA LEU A 4 -5.49 -22.18 10.19
C LEU A 4 -4.68 -20.88 10.29
N ARG A 5 -5.31 -19.78 10.77
CA ARG A 5 -4.61 -18.51 11.03
C ARG A 5 -3.49 -18.67 12.04
N LEU A 6 -3.76 -19.34 13.17
CA LEU A 6 -2.77 -19.56 14.22
C LEU A 6 -1.57 -20.39 13.71
N ALA A 7 -1.82 -21.38 12.86
CA ALA A 7 -0.77 -22.20 12.27
C ALA A 7 0.21 -21.42 11.36
N ILE A 8 -0.20 -20.26 10.82
CA ILE A 8 0.61 -19.44 9.91
C ILE A 8 1.55 -18.47 10.65
N ARG A 9 1.27 -18.15 11.92
CA ARG A 9 2.01 -17.12 12.69
C ARG A 9 3.53 -17.32 12.67
N HIS A 10 3.99 -18.56 12.73
CA HIS A 10 5.41 -18.92 12.80
C HIS A 10 5.94 -19.47 11.46
N PHE A 11 5.49 -18.92 10.33
CA PHE A 11 5.89 -19.37 8.98
C PHE A 11 7.41 -19.36 8.72
N ARG A 12 8.15 -18.50 9.43
CA ARG A 12 9.62 -18.41 9.32
C ARG A 12 10.36 -19.50 10.09
N HIS A 13 9.72 -20.14 11.07
CA HIS A 13 10.35 -21.18 11.88
C HIS A 13 10.50 -22.47 11.08
N VAL A 14 11.71 -23.01 10.98
CA VAL A 14 12.05 -24.14 10.08
C VAL A 14 11.10 -25.32 10.28
N THR A 15 10.90 -25.77 11.53
CA THR A 15 10.07 -26.94 11.83
C THR A 15 8.56 -26.68 11.67
N LYS A 16 8.11 -25.43 11.77
CA LYS A 16 6.68 -25.07 11.65
C LYS A 16 6.31 -24.65 10.23
N ARG A 17 7.30 -24.41 9.36
CA ARG A 17 7.12 -23.94 7.99
C ARG A 17 6.28 -24.88 7.14
N ALA A 18 6.46 -26.19 7.27
CA ALA A 18 5.67 -27.18 6.52
C ALA A 18 4.17 -27.10 6.89
N LYS A 19 3.86 -27.11 8.19
CA LYS A 19 2.49 -26.96 8.71
C LYS A 19 1.86 -25.62 8.28
N ALA A 20 2.63 -24.54 8.34
CA ALA A 20 2.16 -23.21 7.93
C ALA A 20 1.87 -23.13 6.41
N LYS A 21 2.71 -23.75 5.56
CA LYS A 21 2.46 -23.88 4.11
C LYS A 21 1.18 -24.65 3.81
N LEU A 22 0.93 -25.76 4.49
CA LEU A 22 -0.30 -26.54 4.34
C LEU A 22 -1.53 -25.73 4.74
N ALA A 23 -1.46 -25.03 5.88
CA ALA A 23 -2.53 -24.14 6.32
C ALA A 23 -2.82 -23.03 5.31
N LEU A 24 -1.78 -22.43 4.72
CA LEU A 24 -1.92 -21.42 3.67
C LEU A 24 -2.56 -21.99 2.40
N LYS A 25 -2.16 -23.20 1.97
CA LYS A 25 -2.79 -23.89 0.82
C LYS A 25 -4.27 -24.12 1.09
N ARG A 26 -4.64 -24.60 2.28
CA ARG A 26 -6.03 -24.81 2.67
C ARG A 26 -6.84 -23.52 2.69
N LEU A 27 -6.28 -22.41 3.21
CA LEU A 27 -6.94 -21.11 3.15
C LEU A 27 -7.21 -20.68 1.70
N ARG A 28 -6.23 -20.79 0.80
CA ARG A 28 -6.42 -20.47 -0.63
C ARG A 28 -7.54 -21.29 -1.26
N THR A 29 -7.60 -22.60 -0.95
CA THR A 29 -8.69 -23.46 -1.41
C THR A 29 -10.05 -22.97 -0.92
N ILE A 30 -10.20 -22.68 0.37
CA ILE A 30 -11.49 -22.26 0.92
C ILE A 30 -11.91 -20.90 0.36
N THR A 31 -10.99 -19.93 0.26
CA THR A 31 -11.28 -18.64 -0.38
C THR A 31 -11.74 -18.81 -1.82
N GLY A 32 -11.10 -19.70 -2.58
CA GLY A 32 -11.54 -20.01 -3.95
C GLY A 32 -12.93 -20.67 -4.01
N ILE A 33 -13.30 -21.50 -3.04
CA ILE A 33 -14.65 -22.08 -2.96
C ILE A 33 -15.67 -20.96 -2.69
N LEU A 34 -15.41 -20.11 -1.69
CA LEU A 34 -16.29 -19.00 -1.32
C LEU A 34 -16.53 -18.03 -2.49
N ILE A 35 -15.49 -17.66 -3.24
CA ILE A 35 -15.66 -16.79 -4.42
C ILE A 35 -16.56 -17.44 -5.48
N ARG A 36 -16.41 -18.76 -5.73
CA ARG A 36 -17.25 -19.49 -6.69
C ARG A 36 -18.69 -19.65 -6.21
N GLU A 37 -18.89 -19.81 -4.91
CA GLU A 37 -20.20 -19.84 -4.28
C GLU A 37 -20.90 -18.48 -4.40
N LEU A 38 -20.23 -17.39 -4.03
CA LEU A 38 -20.78 -16.04 -4.21
C LEU A 38 -21.14 -15.72 -5.67
N ARG A 39 -20.33 -16.17 -6.65
CA ARG A 39 -20.65 -16.02 -8.07
C ARG A 39 -21.88 -16.81 -8.53
N ARG A 40 -22.26 -17.88 -7.82
CA ARG A 40 -23.44 -18.71 -8.14
C ARG A 40 -24.70 -18.18 -7.47
N GLU A 41 -24.58 -17.71 -6.23
CA GLU A 41 -25.71 -17.24 -5.43
C GLU A 41 -26.14 -15.80 -5.77
N LEU A 42 -25.21 -14.94 -6.20
CA LEU A 42 -25.52 -13.54 -6.47
C LEU A 42 -26.13 -13.34 -7.87
N PRO A 43 -27.16 -12.48 -8.02
CA PRO A 43 -27.68 -12.10 -9.33
C PRO A 43 -26.61 -11.47 -10.21
N GLN A 44 -26.69 -11.70 -11.53
CA GLN A 44 -25.71 -11.19 -12.50
C GLN A 44 -25.54 -9.67 -12.40
N TYR A 45 -26.63 -8.92 -12.25
CA TYR A 45 -26.59 -7.47 -12.06
C TYR A 45 -25.68 -7.06 -10.90
N CYS A 46 -25.79 -7.71 -9.73
CA CYS A 46 -24.92 -7.41 -8.59
C CYS A 46 -23.44 -7.71 -8.87
N LEU A 47 -23.16 -8.79 -9.62
CA LEU A 47 -21.80 -9.18 -9.95
C LEU A 47 -21.12 -8.19 -10.90
N PHE A 48 -21.84 -7.67 -11.89
CA PHE A 48 -21.28 -6.78 -12.91
C PHE A 48 -21.33 -5.30 -12.54
N GLU A 49 -22.40 -4.83 -11.92
CA GLU A 49 -22.57 -3.40 -11.64
C GLU A 49 -22.00 -3.01 -10.27
N ARG A 50 -22.22 -3.86 -9.26
CA ARG A 50 -21.91 -3.50 -7.87
C ARG A 50 -20.57 -4.02 -7.39
N TYR A 51 -20.28 -5.30 -7.63
CA TYR A 51 -19.13 -6.00 -7.01
C TYR A 51 -18.02 -6.36 -7.99
N GLN A 52 -18.11 -5.94 -9.26
CA GLN A 52 -17.13 -6.32 -10.29
C GLN A 52 -15.70 -5.98 -9.87
N LYS A 53 -15.48 -4.78 -9.33
CA LYS A 53 -14.16 -4.33 -8.86
C LYS A 53 -13.61 -5.19 -7.73
N ASP A 54 -14.47 -5.57 -6.79
CA ASP A 54 -14.10 -6.42 -5.65
C ASP A 54 -13.72 -7.84 -6.11
N PHE A 55 -14.51 -8.44 -7.00
CA PHE A 55 -14.19 -9.76 -7.56
C PHE A 55 -12.87 -9.76 -8.34
N LEU A 56 -12.63 -8.73 -9.15
CA LEU A 56 -11.35 -8.55 -9.85
C LEU A 56 -10.18 -8.46 -8.86
N LEU A 57 -10.36 -7.72 -7.76
CA LEU A 57 -9.37 -7.59 -6.70
C LEU A 57 -9.10 -8.94 -6.02
N TYR A 58 -10.14 -9.66 -5.62
CA TYR A 58 -10.01 -10.95 -4.92
C TYR A 58 -9.33 -12.01 -5.79
N GLU A 59 -9.69 -12.06 -7.07
CA GLU A 59 -9.05 -12.98 -8.02
C GLU A 59 -7.59 -12.64 -8.27
N ARG A 60 -7.25 -11.35 -8.38
CA ARG A 60 -5.86 -10.90 -8.48
C ARG A 60 -5.06 -11.31 -7.24
N VAL A 61 -5.61 -11.13 -6.04
CA VAL A 61 -4.96 -11.55 -4.78
C VAL A 61 -4.76 -13.06 -4.73
N LEU A 62 -5.73 -13.86 -5.18
CA LEU A 62 -5.60 -15.32 -5.20
C LEU A 62 -4.53 -15.81 -6.18
N LYS A 63 -4.46 -15.21 -7.37
CA LYS A 63 -3.51 -15.57 -8.45
C LYS A 63 -2.07 -15.17 -8.13
N GLN A 64 -1.88 -14.14 -7.30
CA GLN A 64 -0.58 -13.58 -6.95
C GLN A 64 0.43 -14.63 -6.42
N GLN A 65 1.64 -14.62 -6.97
CA GLN A 65 2.75 -15.50 -6.60
C GLN A 65 3.84 -14.76 -5.83
N PRO A 66 4.73 -15.48 -5.10
CA PRO A 66 5.79 -14.87 -4.30
C PRO A 66 6.77 -13.99 -5.09
N LYS A 67 6.96 -14.23 -6.40
CA LYS A 67 7.90 -13.48 -7.24
C LYS A 67 7.27 -12.31 -8.01
N ASP A 68 5.95 -12.15 -7.93
CA ASP A 68 5.25 -11.10 -8.69
C ASP A 68 5.64 -9.69 -8.23
N THR A 69 5.57 -8.73 -9.14
CA THR A 69 5.70 -7.31 -8.86
C THR A 69 4.33 -6.71 -8.55
N ASN A 70 4.29 -5.50 -7.97
CA ASN A 70 3.05 -4.76 -7.67
C ASN A 70 2.00 -5.59 -6.92
N LYS A 71 2.45 -6.21 -5.83
CA LYS A 71 1.62 -7.07 -4.99
C LYS A 71 0.60 -6.27 -4.20
N ILE A 72 -0.60 -6.81 -4.08
CA ILE A 72 -1.64 -6.30 -3.19
C ILE A 72 -1.34 -6.80 -1.77
N TYR A 73 -1.17 -5.86 -0.83
CA TYR A 73 -0.89 -6.15 0.58
C TYR A 73 -2.10 -5.93 1.49
N SER A 74 -3.09 -5.14 1.05
CA SER A 74 -4.34 -4.88 1.77
C SER A 74 -5.52 -4.96 0.81
N LEU A 75 -6.61 -5.59 1.24
CA LEU A 75 -7.86 -5.62 0.47
C LEU A 75 -8.61 -4.29 0.55
N HIS A 76 -8.50 -3.58 1.69
CA HIS A 76 -9.19 -2.32 1.91
C HIS A 76 -8.46 -1.13 1.28
N GLU A 77 -7.14 -1.25 1.09
CA GLU A 77 -6.30 -0.21 0.50
C GLU A 77 -5.32 -0.83 -0.52
N PRO A 78 -5.78 -1.14 -1.76
CA PRO A 78 -4.97 -1.80 -2.78
C PRO A 78 -3.73 -1.00 -3.22
N GLN A 79 -3.74 0.31 -3.02
CA GLN A 79 -2.64 1.24 -3.32
C GLN A 79 -1.47 1.14 -2.32
N VAL A 80 -1.63 0.44 -1.20
CA VAL A 80 -0.57 0.26 -0.21
C VAL A 80 0.54 -0.63 -0.77
N TYR A 81 1.77 -0.12 -0.71
CA TYR A 81 2.96 -0.88 -1.08
C TYR A 81 3.82 -1.22 0.13
N CYS A 82 4.73 -2.19 -0.07
CA CYS A 82 5.65 -2.67 0.93
C CYS A 82 7.04 -2.05 0.75
N VAL A 83 7.60 -1.49 1.82
CA VAL A 83 8.93 -0.88 1.85
C VAL A 83 9.81 -1.63 2.83
N ALA A 84 10.95 -2.14 2.35
CA ALA A 84 11.97 -2.73 3.21
C ALA A 84 12.65 -1.65 4.07
N LYS A 85 12.66 -1.83 5.38
CA LYS A 85 13.22 -0.87 6.36
C LYS A 85 14.67 -1.19 6.75
N GLY A 86 15.20 -2.35 6.37
CA GLY A 86 16.54 -2.82 6.76
C GLY A 86 16.72 -3.09 8.26
N LYS A 87 15.64 -3.16 9.05
CA LYS A 87 15.70 -3.40 10.51
C LYS A 87 15.40 -4.86 10.84
N ASN A 88 16.15 -5.43 11.79
CA ASN A 88 15.97 -6.83 12.19
C ASN A 88 14.57 -7.13 12.77
N HIS A 89 14.08 -6.27 13.69
CA HIS A 89 12.79 -6.46 14.37
C HIS A 89 11.55 -6.12 13.50
N LYS A 90 11.68 -5.17 12.55
CA LYS A 90 10.60 -4.74 11.64
C LYS A 90 11.20 -4.54 10.25
N GLN A 91 11.28 -5.64 9.50
CA GLN A 91 11.91 -5.68 8.18
C GLN A 91 11.13 -4.91 7.11
N TYR A 92 9.80 -4.86 7.23
CA TYR A 92 8.91 -4.27 6.26
C TYR A 92 7.99 -3.24 6.91
N LYS A 93 7.64 -2.21 6.15
CA LYS A 93 6.55 -1.28 6.43
C LYS A 93 5.56 -1.34 5.27
N TYR A 94 4.28 -1.33 5.59
CA TYR A 94 3.21 -1.23 4.61
C TYR A 94 2.60 0.16 4.75
N GLY A 95 2.45 0.86 3.64
CA GLY A 95 1.73 2.13 3.59
C GLY A 95 1.92 2.83 2.25
N SER A 96 1.09 3.83 2.00
CA SER A 96 1.37 4.83 0.96
C SER A 96 2.38 5.85 1.49
N LYS A 97 3.14 6.46 0.58
CA LYS A 97 4.03 7.56 0.92
C LYS A 97 3.37 8.86 0.49
N THR A 98 3.57 9.88 1.31
CA THR A 98 3.04 11.20 1.06
C THR A 98 4.17 12.20 1.21
N SER A 99 4.22 13.18 0.31
CA SER A 99 5.04 14.39 0.46
C SER A 99 4.18 15.47 1.08
N ILE A 100 4.73 16.15 2.09
CA ILE A 100 4.06 17.27 2.75
C ILE A 100 4.97 18.50 2.58
N ALA A 101 4.39 19.58 2.09
CA ALA A 101 5.01 20.89 2.06
C ALA A 101 4.46 21.76 3.18
N SER A 102 5.34 22.42 3.92
CA SER A 102 4.96 23.36 4.96
C SER A 102 5.72 24.68 4.85
N THR A 103 5.14 25.77 5.34
CA THR A 103 5.83 27.05 5.46
C THR A 103 7.02 26.94 6.42
N ALA A 104 8.08 27.69 6.15
CA ALA A 104 9.25 27.81 7.02
C ALA A 104 8.93 28.46 8.36
N GLN A 105 8.01 29.43 8.33
CA GLN A 105 7.53 30.16 9.49
C GLN A 105 6.09 29.71 9.75
N GLY A 106 5.83 29.06 10.89
CA GLY A 106 4.47 28.73 11.35
C GLY A 106 3.96 27.30 11.11
N ASN A 107 4.75 26.40 10.51
CA ASN A 107 4.36 24.98 10.27
C ASN A 107 3.03 24.80 9.50
N LEU A 108 2.58 25.80 8.74
CA LEU A 108 1.35 25.72 7.97
C LEU A 108 1.56 24.78 6.80
N ILE A 109 0.69 23.78 6.63
CA ILE A 109 0.76 22.85 5.50
C ILE A 109 0.18 23.54 4.26
N VAL A 110 1.01 23.69 3.24
CA VAL A 110 0.68 24.40 1.98
C VAL A 110 0.47 23.43 0.81
N GLY A 111 0.79 22.16 0.99
CA GLY A 111 0.58 21.16 -0.04
C GLY A 111 0.79 19.74 0.48
N VAL A 112 0.00 18.82 -0.05
CA VAL A 112 0.09 17.39 0.28
C VAL A 112 -0.11 16.58 -0.99
N ILE A 113 0.83 15.68 -1.28
CA ILE A 113 0.73 14.76 -2.42
C ILE A 113 0.93 13.32 -1.94
N SER A 114 -0.02 12.45 -2.29
CA SER A 114 0.13 11.01 -2.13
C SER A 114 0.82 10.40 -3.36
N HIS A 115 1.78 9.52 -3.13
CA HIS A 115 2.54 8.83 -4.15
C HIS A 115 2.00 7.41 -4.32
N GLU A 116 1.46 7.08 -5.49
CA GLU A 116 0.96 5.74 -5.78
C GLU A 116 2.08 4.69 -5.83
N GLN A 117 3.28 5.10 -6.25
CA GLN A 117 4.43 4.23 -6.40
C GLN A 117 5.51 4.53 -5.35
N ASN A 118 6.27 3.50 -4.98
CA ASN A 118 7.41 3.65 -4.08
C ASN A 118 8.62 4.26 -4.80
N GLN A 119 8.56 5.56 -5.06
CA GLN A 119 9.68 6.29 -5.67
C GLN A 119 10.72 6.69 -4.62
N HIS A 120 11.98 6.86 -5.03
CA HIS A 120 13.02 7.38 -4.13
C HIS A 120 12.68 8.82 -3.68
N ASN A 121 13.08 9.19 -2.47
CA ASN A 121 12.77 10.49 -1.86
C ASN A 121 13.24 11.70 -2.70
N SER A 122 14.28 11.56 -3.52
CA SER A 122 14.73 12.64 -4.42
C SER A 122 13.74 12.93 -5.55
N HIS A 123 13.00 11.91 -6.01
CA HIS A 123 12.08 12.03 -7.14
C HIS A 123 10.69 12.52 -6.73
N THR A 124 10.36 12.48 -5.43
CA THR A 124 9.06 12.93 -4.91
C THR A 124 8.98 14.43 -4.66
N LEU A 125 10.08 15.15 -4.84
CA LEU A 125 10.19 16.57 -4.53
C LEU A 125 9.68 17.49 -5.66
N PRO A 126 10.02 17.27 -6.95
CA PRO A 126 9.52 18.13 -8.03
C PRO A 126 7.99 18.17 -8.08
N GLU A 127 7.35 17.05 -7.78
CA GLU A 127 5.89 16.92 -7.78
C GLU A 127 5.24 17.83 -6.73
N ILE A 128 5.75 17.83 -5.49
CA ILE A 128 5.21 18.68 -4.43
C ILE A 128 5.47 20.16 -4.67
N LEU A 129 6.61 20.52 -5.25
CA LEU A 129 6.91 21.92 -5.60
C LEU A 129 5.96 22.43 -6.71
N ARG A 130 5.72 21.63 -7.75
CA ARG A 130 4.74 21.96 -8.81
C ARG A 130 3.34 22.14 -8.25
N HIS A 131 2.91 21.29 -7.31
CA HIS A 131 1.59 21.41 -6.69
C HIS A 131 1.47 22.68 -5.84
N VAL A 132 2.51 23.05 -5.08
CA VAL A 132 2.53 24.30 -4.32
C VAL A 132 2.52 25.50 -5.26
N GLU A 133 3.32 25.48 -6.33
CA GLU A 133 3.34 26.55 -7.34
C GLU A 133 1.98 26.71 -8.04
N ALA A 134 1.34 25.60 -8.42
CA ALA A 134 0.01 25.63 -9.01
C ALA A 134 -1.06 26.15 -8.03
N SER A 135 -0.92 25.85 -6.73
CA SER A 135 -1.90 26.27 -5.71
C SER A 135 -1.71 27.72 -5.27
N HIS A 136 -0.46 28.22 -5.23
CA HIS A 136 -0.12 29.58 -4.78
C HIS A 136 0.12 30.57 -5.93
N GLY A 137 0.21 30.10 -7.18
CA GLY A 137 0.47 30.93 -8.36
C GLY A 137 1.90 31.47 -8.45
N SER A 138 2.82 31.02 -7.58
CA SER A 138 4.21 31.48 -7.56
C SER A 138 5.15 30.39 -7.05
N ALA A 139 6.34 30.32 -7.64
CA ALA A 139 7.37 29.37 -7.25
C ALA A 139 8.00 29.72 -5.89
N ALA A 140 8.30 28.68 -5.12
CA ALA A 140 9.08 28.80 -3.90
C ALA A 140 10.50 29.29 -4.21
N LYS A 141 10.91 30.45 -3.66
CA LYS A 141 12.27 30.98 -3.81
C LYS A 141 13.33 30.14 -3.09
N LEU A 142 13.01 29.65 -1.90
CA LEU A 142 13.90 28.83 -1.10
C LEU A 142 13.15 27.66 -0.47
N TRP A 143 13.73 26.47 -0.55
CA TRP A 143 13.16 25.27 0.05
C TRP A 143 14.25 24.40 0.68
N LEU A 144 13.88 23.73 1.78
CA LEU A 144 14.72 22.81 2.56
C LEU A 144 14.07 21.44 2.56
N PHE A 145 14.82 20.43 2.11
CA PHE A 145 14.33 19.04 2.09
C PHE A 145 14.91 18.21 3.25
N PHE A 146 14.04 17.83 4.20
CA PHE A 146 14.45 16.99 5.31
C PHE A 146 14.40 15.51 4.93
N ARG A 147 15.56 14.96 4.55
CA ARG A 147 15.74 13.56 4.14
C ARG A 147 15.19 12.53 5.15
N ARG A 148 15.17 12.86 6.44
CA ARG A 148 14.63 12.00 7.52
C ARG A 148 13.13 12.18 7.80
N ARG A 149 12.55 13.36 7.53
CA ARG A 149 11.14 13.64 7.82
C ARG A 149 10.22 13.58 6.59
N LYS A 150 10.77 13.53 5.37
CA LYS A 150 9.99 13.59 4.10
C LYS A 150 9.07 14.83 4.05
N ILE A 151 9.54 15.93 4.63
CA ILE A 151 8.88 17.23 4.63
C ILE A 151 9.75 18.16 3.79
N ALA A 152 9.11 18.87 2.86
CA ALA A 152 9.71 20.01 2.18
C ALA A 152 9.27 21.27 2.93
N ILE A 153 10.23 22.03 3.47
CA ILE A 153 9.95 23.31 4.12
C ILE A 153 10.20 24.41 3.09
N ILE A 154 9.21 25.27 2.87
CA ILE A 154 9.24 26.31 1.85
C ILE A 154 9.27 27.67 2.54
N SER A 155 10.22 28.53 2.16
CA SER A 155 10.26 29.94 2.58
C SER A 155 9.70 30.80 1.46
N THR A 156 8.51 31.33 1.68
CA THR A 156 7.95 32.43 0.88
C THR A 156 8.42 33.74 1.50
N CYS A 157 9.42 34.37 0.88
CA CYS A 157 9.67 35.81 1.07
C CYS A 157 9.04 36.56 -0.09
#